data_AF-A0A650CVD4-F1
#
_entry.id   AF-A0A650CVD4-F1
#
_cell.length_a   1.000
_cell.length_b   1.000
_cell.length_c   1.000
_cell.angle_alpha   90.00
_cell.angle_beta   90.00
_cell.angle_gamma   90.00
#
_symmetry.space_group_name_H-M   'P 1'
#
loop_
_entity.id
_entity.type
_entity.pdbx_description
1 polymer ?
#
loop_
_entity_poly.entity_id
_entity_poly.type
_entity_poly.pdbx_seq_one_letter_code
_entity_poly.pdbx_strand_id
1 'polypeptide(L)'
;MDKLKLKDLKSPKQEIRQKAWEEVINIIKSGYYSNLLENRGFFRSLLWFPLQGVRDDAWNHLEVYKMLTIEGIERTLVANSDKIKISAWEHVEELLKYELVPKDIIVSSRYSFWRLLRSYYPTIRKKAWKLFPKLVELGIIQPSDKERYYEFLSHKKPSVRIYAWKYSLELVKQGFITKENILNQIKYLEELSTKESNIKKIAVKILSELK
;
A
#
# COMPACT_ATOMS: atom_id res chain seq x y z
N MET A 1 12.06 29.60 -22.31
CA MET A 1 11.83 28.55 -21.30
C MET A 1 11.17 29.20 -20.11
N ASP A 2 9.91 28.88 -19.85
CA ASP A 2 9.28 29.28 -18.60
C ASP A 2 10.07 28.65 -17.45
N LYS A 3 10.40 29.48 -16.45
CA LYS A 3 11.12 29.04 -15.26
C LYS A 3 10.19 28.12 -14.47
N LEU A 4 10.56 26.84 -14.34
CA LEU A 4 9.81 25.85 -13.55
C LEU A 4 9.33 26.45 -12.23
N LYS A 5 8.01 26.47 -12.04
CA LYS A 5 7.38 26.85 -10.77
C LYS A 5 7.08 25.59 -9.99
N LEU A 6 7.97 25.17 -9.09
CA LEU A 6 7.80 23.92 -8.32
C LEU A 6 6.41 23.79 -7.65
N LYS A 7 5.81 24.90 -7.21
CA LYS A 7 4.44 24.93 -6.65
C LYS A 7 3.37 24.37 -7.59
N ASP A 8 3.59 24.38 -8.90
CA ASP A 8 2.65 23.88 -9.90
C ASP A 8 2.52 22.36 -9.83
N LEU A 9 3.53 21.65 -9.29
CA LEU A 9 3.45 20.21 -8.95
C LEU A 9 2.42 19.91 -7.84
N LYS A 10 1.97 20.93 -7.08
CA LYS A 10 0.91 20.81 -6.06
C LYS A 10 -0.45 21.31 -6.56
N SER A 11 -0.55 21.70 -7.83
CA SER A 11 -1.77 22.29 -8.39
C SER A 11 -2.97 21.34 -8.29
N PRO A 12 -4.18 21.83 -7.96
CA PRO A 12 -5.38 21.01 -8.04
C PRO A 12 -5.70 20.57 -9.48
N LYS A 13 -5.25 21.32 -10.49
CA LYS A 13 -5.47 21.01 -11.91
C LYS A 13 -4.42 20.02 -12.40
N GLN A 14 -4.85 18.85 -12.88
CA GLN A 14 -3.97 17.79 -13.38
C GLN A 14 -3.08 18.26 -14.53
N GLU A 15 -3.64 18.99 -15.50
CA GLU A 15 -2.90 19.50 -16.66
C GLU A 15 -1.70 20.39 -16.26
N ILE A 16 -1.86 21.19 -15.19
CA ILE A 16 -0.76 22.01 -14.66
C ILE A 16 0.32 21.13 -14.04
N ARG A 17 -0.07 20.09 -13.28
CA ARG A 17 0.89 19.16 -12.69
C ARG A 17 1.65 18.36 -13.74
N GLN A 18 0.97 17.92 -14.80
CA GLN A 18 1.58 17.20 -15.92
C GLN A 18 2.65 18.04 -16.61
N LYS A 19 2.33 19.28 -17.00
CA LYS A 19 3.32 20.21 -17.58
C LYS A 19 4.50 20.47 -16.64
N ALA A 20 4.23 20.64 -15.34
CA ALA A 20 5.29 20.83 -14.35
C ALA A 20 6.21 19.60 -14.21
N TRP A 21 5.67 18.37 -14.27
CA TRP A 21 6.47 17.14 -14.26
C TRP A 21 7.28 16.99 -15.56
N GLU A 22 6.72 17.31 -16.72
CA GLU A 22 7.44 17.33 -18.00
C GLU A 22 8.64 18.29 -17.94
N GLU A 23 8.46 19.49 -17.39
CA GLU A 23 9.54 20.45 -17.17
C GLU A 23 10.62 19.92 -16.22
N VAL A 24 10.24 19.26 -15.11
CA VAL A 24 11.19 18.61 -14.20
C VAL A 24 12.04 17.58 -14.94
N ILE A 25 11.42 16.72 -15.75
CA ILE A 25 12.13 15.71 -16.53
C ILE A 25 13.06 16.35 -17.56
N ASN A 26 12.63 17.42 -18.23
CA ASN A 26 13.46 18.14 -19.20
C ASN A 26 14.68 18.80 -18.53
N ILE A 27 14.50 19.38 -17.34
CA ILE A 27 15.61 19.95 -16.55
C ILE A 27 16.62 18.87 -16.16
N ILE A 28 16.16 17.70 -15.71
CA ILE A 28 17.05 16.57 -15.39
C ILE A 28 17.83 16.12 -16.63
N LYS A 29 17.15 15.95 -17.76
CA LYS A 29 17.78 15.55 -19.04
C LYS A 29 18.82 16.57 -19.54
N SER A 30 18.69 17.85 -19.18
CA SER A 30 19.67 18.87 -19.54
C SER A 30 21.01 18.74 -18.80
N GLY A 31 21.06 17.98 -17.70
CA GLY A 31 22.24 17.85 -16.83
C GLY A 31 22.43 18.99 -15.82
N TYR A 32 21.70 20.11 -15.96
CA TYR A 32 21.83 21.29 -15.08
C TYR A 32 20.65 21.41 -14.10
N TYR A 33 20.58 20.51 -13.11
CA TYR A 33 19.45 20.39 -12.18
C TYR A 33 19.77 20.67 -10.71
N SER A 34 20.80 21.49 -10.43
CA SER A 34 21.19 21.88 -9.05
C SER A 34 20.04 22.46 -8.23
N ASN A 35 19.20 23.30 -8.84
CA ASN A 35 17.99 23.84 -8.20
C ASN A 35 17.03 22.72 -7.74
N LEU A 36 16.91 21.62 -8.48
CA LEU A 36 16.08 20.49 -8.05
C LEU A 36 16.69 19.76 -6.84
N LEU A 37 18.01 19.63 -6.80
CA LEU A 37 18.75 19.04 -5.67
C LEU A 37 18.61 19.86 -4.38
N GLU A 38 18.57 21.19 -4.49
CA GLU A 38 18.31 22.09 -3.35
C GLU A 38 16.87 21.93 -2.83
N ASN A 39 15.94 21.47 -3.68
CA ASN A 39 14.52 21.33 -3.37
C ASN A 39 14.09 19.87 -3.11
N ARG A 40 15.00 18.96 -2.76
CA ARG A 40 14.67 17.55 -2.43
C ARG A 40 13.56 17.41 -1.38
N GLY A 41 13.57 18.28 -0.37
CA GLY A 41 12.51 18.33 0.65
C GLY A 41 11.13 18.65 0.07
N PHE A 42 11.07 19.48 -0.96
CA PHE A 42 9.82 19.81 -1.67
C PHE A 42 9.27 18.59 -2.40
N PHE A 43 10.10 17.90 -3.21
CA PHE A 43 9.69 16.70 -3.93
C PHE A 43 9.21 15.62 -2.96
N ARG A 44 9.98 15.34 -1.91
CA ARG A 44 9.57 14.42 -0.84
C ARG A 44 8.20 14.76 -0.26
N SER A 45 7.90 16.05 -0.08
CA SER A 45 6.61 16.49 0.45
C SER A 45 5.41 16.14 -0.44
N LEU A 46 5.62 15.87 -1.72
CA LEU A 46 4.57 15.48 -2.66
C LEU A 46 4.00 14.10 -2.33
N LEU A 47 4.84 13.16 -1.85
CA LEU A 47 4.43 11.79 -1.48
C LEU A 47 3.44 11.74 -0.31
N TRP A 48 3.39 12.78 0.52
CA TRP A 48 2.44 12.90 1.63
C TRP A 48 1.55 14.14 1.52
N PHE A 49 1.42 14.71 0.32
CA PHE A 49 0.56 15.86 0.10
C PHE A 49 -0.92 15.50 0.30
N PRO A 50 -1.79 16.38 0.82
CA PRO A 50 -3.19 16.04 1.09
C PRO A 50 -4.00 15.63 -0.15
N LEU A 51 -3.78 16.30 -1.29
CA LEU A 51 -4.45 16.00 -2.55
C LEU A 51 -3.92 14.67 -3.13
N GLN A 52 -4.83 13.71 -3.37
CA GLN A 52 -4.45 12.40 -3.88
C GLN A 52 -3.75 12.48 -5.24
N GLY A 53 -4.26 13.27 -6.19
CA GLY A 53 -3.64 13.40 -7.52
C GLY A 53 -2.18 13.87 -7.47
N VAL A 54 -1.79 14.70 -6.48
CA VAL A 54 -0.39 15.10 -6.29
C VAL A 54 0.47 13.94 -5.81
N ARG A 55 -0.05 13.11 -4.89
CA ARG A 55 0.65 11.90 -4.45
C ARG A 55 0.77 10.89 -5.58
N ASP A 56 -0.32 10.66 -6.32
CA ASP A 56 -0.35 9.72 -7.43
C ASP A 56 0.69 10.13 -8.49
N ASP A 57 0.75 11.42 -8.85
CA ASP A 57 1.78 11.92 -9.77
C ASP A 57 3.19 11.78 -9.18
N ALA A 58 3.39 12.01 -7.88
CA ALA A 58 4.67 11.81 -7.23
C ALA A 58 5.15 10.35 -7.25
N TRP A 59 4.24 9.40 -7.00
CA TRP A 59 4.54 7.96 -7.08
C TRP A 59 4.80 7.49 -8.51
N ASN A 60 4.18 8.12 -9.51
CA ASN A 60 4.41 7.81 -10.92
C ASN A 60 5.78 8.31 -11.43
N HIS A 61 6.49 9.14 -10.68
CA HIS A 61 7.78 9.73 -11.06
C HIS A 61 8.91 9.34 -10.10
N LEU A 62 8.88 8.15 -9.51
CA LEU A 62 9.91 7.70 -8.55
C LEU A 62 11.34 7.66 -9.13
N GLU A 63 11.50 7.59 -10.45
CA GLU A 63 12.79 7.75 -11.11
C GLU A 63 13.42 9.12 -10.82
N VAL A 64 12.62 10.18 -10.71
CA VAL A 64 13.08 11.52 -10.30
C VAL A 64 13.60 11.47 -8.86
N TYR A 65 12.93 10.72 -7.99
CA TYR A 65 13.35 10.59 -6.59
C TYR A 65 14.70 9.88 -6.47
N LYS A 66 14.94 8.88 -7.32
CA LYS A 66 16.23 8.18 -7.39
C LYS A 66 17.32 9.11 -7.91
N MET A 67 17.06 9.82 -9.02
CA MET A 67 18.01 10.77 -9.63
C MET A 67 18.39 11.91 -8.68
N LEU A 68 17.42 12.40 -7.92
CA LEU A 68 17.62 13.45 -6.93
C LEU A 68 18.08 12.92 -5.57
N THR A 69 18.30 11.61 -5.39
CA THR A 69 18.72 11.01 -4.10
C THR A 69 17.85 11.47 -2.92
N ILE A 70 16.53 11.36 -3.09
CA ILE A 70 15.58 11.81 -2.07
C ILE A 70 15.51 10.78 -0.94
N GLU A 71 15.92 11.20 0.26
CA GLU A 71 15.90 10.38 1.47
C GLU A 71 14.63 10.58 2.31
N GLY A 72 14.33 9.65 3.22
CA GLY A 72 13.22 9.80 4.16
C GLY A 72 11.85 9.42 3.56
N ILE A 73 11.85 8.71 2.43
CA ILE A 73 10.64 8.22 1.74
C ILE A 73 9.96 7.14 2.59
N GLU A 74 10.71 6.34 3.34
CA GLU A 74 10.24 5.27 4.22
C GLU A 74 9.25 5.77 5.29
N ARG A 75 9.33 7.05 5.67
CA ARG A 75 8.39 7.70 6.61
C ARG A 75 6.94 7.62 6.13
N THR A 76 6.71 7.53 4.82
CA THR A 76 5.37 7.37 4.24
C THR A 76 4.74 6.02 4.61
N LEU A 77 5.55 4.96 4.76
CA LEU A 77 5.10 3.61 5.13
C LEU A 77 4.54 3.57 6.55
N VAL A 78 4.97 4.46 7.43
CA VAL A 78 4.56 4.52 8.85
C VAL A 78 3.73 5.75 9.20
N ALA A 79 3.29 6.52 8.20
CA ALA A 79 2.53 7.76 8.39
C ALA A 79 1.25 7.56 9.22
N ASN A 80 0.88 8.56 10.02
CA ASN A 80 -0.35 8.48 10.83
C ASN A 80 -1.62 8.41 9.98
N SER A 81 -1.63 9.11 8.84
CA SER A 81 -2.76 9.08 7.90
C SER A 81 -2.82 7.76 7.15
N ASP A 82 -3.92 7.04 7.30
CA ASP A 82 -4.18 5.81 6.54
C ASP A 82 -4.14 6.03 5.01
N LYS A 83 -4.52 7.23 4.52
CA LYS A 83 -4.48 7.58 3.09
C LYS A 83 -3.06 7.69 2.56
N ILE A 84 -2.15 8.30 3.34
CA ILE A 84 -0.72 8.41 2.98
C ILE A 84 -0.08 7.03 3.08
N LYS A 85 -0.37 6.33 4.18
CA LYS A 85 0.18 5.00 4.45
C LYS A 85 -0.18 4.01 3.35
N ILE A 86 -1.46 3.86 2.99
CA ILE A 86 -1.87 2.93 1.93
C ILE A 86 -1.27 3.30 0.57
N SER A 87 -1.19 4.61 0.27
CA SER A 87 -0.57 5.10 -0.97
C SER A 87 0.89 4.69 -1.06
N ALA A 88 1.63 4.70 0.05
CA ALA A 88 3.01 4.21 0.08
C ALA A 88 3.10 2.69 -0.07
N TRP A 89 2.26 1.93 0.65
CA TRP A 89 2.25 0.47 0.56
C TRP A 89 1.89 -0.02 -0.85
N GLU A 90 0.98 0.66 -1.54
CA GLU A 90 0.62 0.37 -2.94
C GLU A 90 1.81 0.48 -3.91
N HIS A 91 2.89 1.20 -3.55
CA HIS A 91 4.07 1.43 -4.40
C HIS A 91 5.35 0.76 -3.86
N VAL A 92 5.24 -0.25 -3.01
CA VAL A 92 6.40 -0.89 -2.40
C VAL A 92 7.26 -1.64 -3.42
N GLU A 93 6.67 -2.21 -4.46
CA GLU A 93 7.42 -2.86 -5.54
C GLU A 93 8.30 -1.85 -6.28
N GLU A 94 7.80 -0.64 -6.53
CA GLU A 94 8.54 0.46 -7.13
C GLU A 94 9.63 1.00 -6.20
N LEU A 95 9.35 1.12 -4.90
CA LEU A 95 10.35 1.49 -3.90
C LEU A 95 11.54 0.52 -3.89
N LEU A 96 11.27 -0.78 -4.04
CA LEU A 96 12.30 -1.82 -4.18
C LEU A 96 13.01 -1.72 -5.53
N LYS A 97 12.26 -1.61 -6.63
CA LYS A 97 12.77 -1.54 -8.01
C LYS A 97 13.74 -0.37 -8.19
N TYR A 98 13.42 0.79 -7.64
CA TYR A 98 14.29 1.98 -7.72
C TYR A 98 15.30 2.04 -6.56
N GLU A 99 15.31 1.05 -5.66
CA GLU A 99 16.15 0.99 -4.46
C GLU A 99 16.07 2.30 -3.64
N LEU A 100 14.87 2.85 -3.52
CA LEU A 100 14.61 4.08 -2.78
C LEU A 100 14.50 3.83 -1.27
N VAL A 101 14.08 2.62 -0.90
CA VAL A 101 14.00 2.17 0.48
C VAL A 101 14.55 0.74 0.56
N PRO A 102 15.54 0.47 1.42
CA PRO A 102 16.05 -0.87 1.66
C PRO A 102 14.94 -1.84 2.13
N LYS A 103 14.98 -3.09 1.65
CA LYS A 103 13.93 -4.09 1.92
C LYS A 103 13.73 -4.37 3.41
N ASP A 104 14.81 -4.40 4.18
CA ASP A 104 14.81 -4.59 5.64
C ASP A 104 14.06 -3.46 6.38
N ILE A 105 14.16 -2.21 5.89
CA ILE A 105 13.39 -1.07 6.40
C ILE A 105 11.89 -1.22 6.08
N ILE A 106 11.54 -1.72 4.89
CA ILE A 106 10.14 -2.01 4.53
C ILE A 106 9.59 -3.13 5.42
N VAL A 107 10.36 -4.22 5.59
CA VAL A 107 10.01 -5.36 6.45
C VAL A 107 9.84 -4.91 7.90
N SER A 108 10.72 -4.09 8.45
CA SER A 108 10.59 -3.58 9.83
C SER A 108 9.39 -2.64 9.99
N SER A 109 8.97 -1.97 8.92
CA SER A 109 7.79 -1.08 8.90
C SER A 109 6.45 -1.81 8.80
N ARG A 110 6.42 -3.13 8.52
CA ARG A 110 5.18 -3.89 8.22
C ARG A 110 4.12 -3.84 9.33
N TYR A 111 4.49 -3.55 10.58
CA TYR A 111 3.54 -3.30 11.67
C TYR A 111 2.50 -2.23 11.33
N SER A 112 2.87 -1.24 10.53
CA SER A 112 1.99 -0.16 10.09
C SER A 112 0.97 -0.67 9.05
N PHE A 113 1.38 -1.57 8.14
CA PHE A 113 0.51 -2.20 7.16
C PHE A 113 -0.57 -3.05 7.84
N TRP A 114 -0.20 -3.81 8.87
CA TRP A 114 -1.16 -4.59 9.67
C TRP A 114 -2.28 -3.72 10.27
N ARG A 115 -2.01 -2.42 10.54
CA ARG A 115 -3.06 -1.48 10.99
C ARG A 115 -4.07 -1.16 9.86
N LEU A 116 -3.65 -1.14 8.60
CA LEU A 116 -4.51 -0.86 7.45
C LEU A 116 -5.54 -1.96 7.19
N LEU A 117 -5.21 -3.22 7.47
CA LEU A 117 -6.13 -4.37 7.34
C LEU A 117 -7.36 -4.27 8.25
N ARG A 118 -7.28 -3.43 9.29
CA ARG A 118 -8.36 -3.08 10.21
C ARG A 118 -8.72 -1.59 10.20
N SER A 119 -8.36 -0.87 9.12
CA SER A 119 -8.67 0.55 8.98
C SER A 119 -10.16 0.81 9.15
N TYR A 120 -10.47 1.96 9.76
CA TYR A 120 -11.84 2.45 9.89
C TYR A 120 -12.48 2.66 8.51
N TYR A 121 -11.70 3.17 7.55
CA TYR A 121 -12.17 3.45 6.19
C TYR A 121 -12.29 2.15 5.37
N PRO A 122 -13.50 1.74 4.96
CA PRO A 122 -13.71 0.47 4.24
C PRO A 122 -12.92 0.37 2.93
N THR A 123 -12.76 1.48 2.20
CA THR A 123 -12.01 1.55 0.94
C THR A 123 -10.52 1.27 1.14
N ILE A 124 -9.91 1.85 2.19
CA ILE A 124 -8.50 1.62 2.54
C ILE A 124 -8.28 0.17 2.98
N ARG A 125 -9.15 -0.33 3.86
CA ARG A 125 -9.10 -1.73 4.29
C ARG A 125 -9.20 -2.69 3.10
N LYS A 126 -10.11 -2.44 2.16
CA LYS A 126 -10.25 -3.24 0.93
C LYS A 126 -8.97 -3.23 0.10
N LYS A 127 -8.36 -2.06 -0.11
CA LYS A 127 -7.07 -1.91 -0.81
C LYS A 127 -5.95 -2.68 -0.10
N ALA A 128 -5.82 -2.52 1.22
CA ALA A 128 -4.82 -3.22 2.02
C ALA A 128 -4.96 -4.74 1.90
N TRP A 129 -6.17 -5.28 2.02
CA TRP A 129 -6.38 -6.72 1.86
C TRP A 129 -6.09 -7.20 0.43
N LYS A 130 -6.38 -6.41 -0.60
CA LYS A 130 -6.01 -6.74 -1.99
C LYS A 130 -4.49 -6.77 -2.18
N LEU A 131 -3.75 -5.89 -1.50
CA LEU A 131 -2.30 -5.81 -1.58
C LEU A 131 -1.60 -6.93 -0.78
N PHE A 132 -2.28 -7.47 0.25
CA PHE A 132 -1.69 -8.43 1.18
C PHE A 132 -0.99 -9.63 0.51
N PRO A 133 -1.60 -10.36 -0.45
CA PRO A 133 -0.94 -11.50 -1.11
C PRO A 133 0.32 -11.09 -1.88
N LYS A 134 0.36 -9.89 -2.46
CA LYS A 134 1.56 -9.38 -3.14
C LYS A 134 2.69 -9.10 -2.14
N LEU A 135 2.39 -8.61 -0.93
CA LEU A 135 3.42 -8.41 0.10
C LEU A 135 3.98 -9.73 0.65
N VAL A 136 3.19 -10.80 0.62
CA VAL A 136 3.65 -12.16 0.92
C VAL A 136 4.58 -12.66 -0.19
N GLU A 137 4.19 -12.52 -1.46
CA GLU A 137 5.02 -12.85 -2.62
C GLU A 137 6.37 -12.11 -2.61
N LEU A 138 6.36 -10.81 -2.26
CA LEU A 138 7.58 -10.00 -2.12
C LEU A 138 8.42 -10.37 -0.89
N GLY A 139 7.94 -11.26 0.00
CA GLY A 139 8.62 -11.65 1.24
C GLY A 139 8.69 -10.54 2.28
N ILE A 140 7.80 -9.56 2.19
CA ILE A 140 7.67 -8.47 3.17
C ILE A 140 6.85 -8.93 4.36
N ILE A 141 5.76 -9.64 4.08
CA ILE A 141 5.02 -10.44 5.06
C ILE A 141 5.64 -11.84 5.03
N GLN A 142 6.18 -12.26 6.17
CA GLN A 142 7.04 -13.44 6.27
C GLN A 142 6.31 -14.59 6.96
N PRO A 143 6.73 -15.86 6.79
CA PRO A 143 6.10 -17.00 7.46
C PRO A 143 5.96 -16.86 8.98
N SER A 144 6.86 -16.13 9.63
CA SER A 144 6.79 -15.80 11.07
C SER A 144 5.56 -14.96 11.44
N ASP A 145 4.92 -14.29 10.49
CA ASP A 145 3.76 -13.43 10.71
C ASP A 145 2.41 -14.19 10.63
N LYS A 146 2.43 -15.51 10.39
CA LYS A 146 1.21 -16.33 10.21
C LYS A 146 0.24 -16.27 11.39
N GLU A 147 0.74 -16.25 12.63
CA GLU A 147 -0.10 -16.19 13.83
C GLU A 147 -0.91 -14.89 13.86
N ARG A 148 -0.27 -13.78 13.47
CA ARG A 148 -0.95 -12.49 13.36
C ARG A 148 -2.03 -12.51 12.29
N TYR A 149 -1.84 -13.24 11.19
CA TYR A 149 -2.88 -13.43 10.19
C TYR A 149 -4.08 -14.21 10.76
N TYR A 150 -3.86 -15.24 11.57
CA TYR A 150 -4.95 -16.01 12.20
C TYR A 150 -5.80 -15.17 13.16
N GLU A 151 -5.22 -14.17 13.83
CA GLU A 151 -6.01 -13.18 14.60
C GLU A 151 -7.05 -12.44 13.73
N PHE A 152 -6.79 -12.26 12.42
CA PHE A 152 -7.75 -11.66 11.51
C PHE A 152 -8.90 -12.61 11.14
N LEU A 153 -8.65 -13.92 11.06
CA LEU A 153 -9.69 -14.93 10.79
C LEU A 153 -10.74 -15.02 11.91
N SER A 154 -10.35 -14.69 13.13
CA SER A 154 -11.21 -14.70 14.33
C SER A 154 -11.58 -13.29 14.81
N HIS A 155 -11.18 -12.24 14.10
CA HIS A 155 -11.33 -10.85 14.54
C HIS A 155 -12.78 -10.49 14.90
N LYS A 156 -12.98 -9.76 16.00
CA LYS A 156 -14.32 -9.40 16.53
C LYS A 156 -15.24 -8.66 15.57
N LYS A 157 -14.68 -7.91 14.62
CA LYS A 157 -15.45 -7.17 13.61
C LYS A 157 -15.66 -8.04 12.36
N PRO A 158 -16.91 -8.40 12.01
CA PRO A 158 -17.23 -9.19 10.81
C PRO A 158 -16.64 -8.61 9.51
N SER A 159 -16.66 -7.28 9.38
CA SER A 159 -16.15 -6.57 8.20
C SER A 159 -14.64 -6.59 8.06
N VAL A 160 -13.88 -6.95 9.10
CA VAL A 160 -12.44 -7.23 9.02
C VAL A 160 -12.23 -8.71 8.72
N ARG A 161 -12.93 -9.56 9.48
CA ARG A 161 -12.84 -11.00 9.41
C ARG A 161 -13.10 -11.56 8.01
N ILE A 162 -14.15 -11.07 7.35
CA ILE A 162 -14.54 -11.56 6.01
C ILE A 162 -13.46 -11.34 4.96
N TYR A 163 -12.68 -10.26 5.07
CA TYR A 163 -11.59 -10.03 4.12
C TYR A 163 -10.43 -11.00 4.35
N ALA A 164 -10.10 -11.32 5.61
CA ALA A 164 -9.08 -12.31 5.90
C ALA A 164 -9.42 -13.65 5.22
N TRP A 165 -10.64 -14.15 5.46
CA TRP A 165 -11.16 -15.36 4.83
C TRP A 165 -11.14 -15.30 3.30
N LYS A 166 -11.54 -14.17 2.72
CA LYS A 166 -11.57 -14.00 1.27
C LYS A 166 -10.21 -14.23 0.61
N TYR A 167 -9.12 -13.83 1.26
CA TYR A 167 -7.76 -14.00 0.73
C TYR A 167 -7.07 -15.27 1.23
N SER A 168 -7.68 -16.06 2.11
CA SER A 168 -7.06 -17.28 2.64
C SER A 168 -6.69 -18.30 1.57
N LEU A 169 -7.56 -18.54 0.59
CA LEU A 169 -7.29 -19.53 -0.47
C LEU A 169 -6.09 -19.14 -1.33
N GLU A 170 -5.92 -17.85 -1.62
CA GLU A 170 -4.75 -17.33 -2.34
C GLU A 170 -3.48 -17.50 -1.50
N LEU A 171 -3.56 -17.20 -0.20
CA LEU A 171 -2.43 -17.36 0.72
C LEU A 171 -2.05 -18.82 0.96
N VAL A 172 -3.01 -19.76 0.88
CA VAL A 172 -2.73 -21.20 0.86
C VAL A 172 -1.95 -21.58 -0.39
N LYS A 173 -2.35 -21.09 -1.57
CA LYS A 173 -1.63 -21.35 -2.83
C LYS A 173 -0.21 -20.81 -2.81
N GLN A 174 0.01 -19.67 -2.12
CA GLN A 174 1.34 -19.08 -1.93
C GLN A 174 2.17 -19.78 -0.82
N GLY A 175 1.59 -20.76 -0.10
CA GLY A 175 2.28 -21.46 0.98
C GLY A 175 2.50 -20.64 2.25
N PHE A 176 1.86 -19.47 2.39
CA PHE A 176 1.97 -18.63 3.59
C PHE A 176 1.24 -19.23 4.80
N ILE A 177 0.13 -19.90 4.54
CA ILE A 177 -0.70 -20.64 5.50
C ILE A 177 -1.13 -21.97 4.88
N THR A 178 -1.59 -22.92 5.70
CA THR A 178 -2.10 -24.21 5.20
C THR A 178 -3.63 -24.27 5.22
N LYS A 179 -4.20 -25.12 4.34
CA LYS A 179 -5.65 -25.39 4.34
C LYS A 179 -6.11 -25.96 5.68
N GLU A 180 -5.31 -26.84 6.29
CA GLU A 180 -5.60 -27.41 7.60
C GLU A 180 -5.73 -26.33 8.70
N ASN A 181 -4.78 -25.39 8.76
CA ASN A 181 -4.80 -24.36 9.80
C ASN A 181 -6.00 -23.42 9.68
N ILE A 182 -6.43 -23.09 8.46
CA ILE A 182 -7.66 -22.29 8.28
C ILE A 182 -8.92 -23.10 8.60
N LEU A 183 -8.97 -24.40 8.31
CA LEU A 183 -10.10 -25.26 8.67
C LEU A 183 -10.28 -25.38 10.20
N ASN A 184 -9.19 -25.37 10.97
CA ASN A 184 -9.27 -25.33 12.43
C ASN A 184 -9.95 -24.06 12.97
N GLN A 185 -10.04 -23.00 12.16
CA GLN A 185 -10.67 -21.73 12.50
C GLN A 185 -12.08 -21.57 11.86
N ILE A 186 -12.60 -22.59 11.16
CA ILE A 186 -13.77 -22.47 10.29
C ILE A 186 -15.04 -21.98 11.00
N LYS A 187 -15.20 -22.29 12.30
CA LYS A 187 -16.29 -21.78 13.13
C LYS A 187 -16.49 -20.27 13.02
N TYR A 188 -15.40 -19.51 12.89
CA TYR A 188 -15.45 -18.05 12.78
C TYR A 188 -15.95 -17.55 11.42
N LEU A 189 -15.84 -18.36 10.37
CA LEU A 189 -16.44 -18.12 9.06
C LEU A 189 -17.91 -18.55 9.04
N GLU A 190 -18.23 -19.69 9.65
CA GLU A 190 -19.60 -20.20 9.78
C GLU A 190 -20.49 -19.20 10.51
N GLU A 191 -20.01 -18.59 11.60
CA GLU A 191 -20.68 -17.48 12.31
C GLU A 191 -21.11 -16.34 11.36
N LEU A 192 -20.29 -16.01 10.35
CA LEU A 192 -20.58 -14.95 9.38
C LEU A 192 -21.70 -15.31 8.39
N SER A 193 -22.00 -16.60 8.25
CA SER A 193 -23.04 -17.10 7.33
C SER A 193 -24.45 -17.09 7.93
N THR A 194 -24.56 -16.85 9.24
CA THR A 194 -25.84 -16.95 9.99
C THR A 194 -26.76 -15.75 9.78
N LYS A 195 -26.21 -14.52 9.71
CA LYS A 195 -26.99 -13.27 9.63
C LYS A 195 -27.09 -12.75 8.20
N GLU A 196 -28.29 -12.38 7.77
CA GLU A 196 -28.53 -11.86 6.43
C GLU A 196 -27.76 -10.55 6.18
N SER A 197 -26.82 -10.60 5.24
CA SER A 197 -25.93 -9.49 4.91
C SER A 197 -25.13 -9.79 3.63
N ASN A 198 -24.51 -8.77 3.05
CA ASN A 198 -23.52 -8.97 1.98
C ASN A 198 -22.33 -9.84 2.45
N ILE A 199 -22.01 -9.80 3.75
CA ILE A 199 -20.97 -10.64 4.36
C ILE A 199 -21.36 -12.12 4.31
N LYS A 200 -22.62 -12.46 4.58
CA LYS A 200 -23.13 -13.84 4.47
C LYS A 200 -22.93 -14.42 3.07
N LYS A 201 -23.28 -13.65 2.02
CA LYS A 201 -23.09 -14.11 0.62
C LYS A 201 -21.64 -14.46 0.34
N ILE A 202 -20.70 -13.62 0.80
CA ILE A 202 -19.26 -13.87 0.65
C ILE A 202 -18.82 -15.08 1.49
N ALA A 203 -19.30 -15.19 2.73
CA ALA A 203 -18.94 -16.29 3.63
C ALA A 203 -19.38 -17.65 3.08
N VAL A 204 -20.63 -17.76 2.62
CA VAL A 204 -21.18 -18.97 2.00
C VAL A 204 -20.37 -19.37 0.76
N LYS A 205 -19.99 -18.40 -0.08
CA LYS A 205 -19.13 -18.65 -1.24
C LYS A 205 -17.78 -19.23 -0.81
N ILE A 206 -17.11 -18.61 0.18
CA ILE A 206 -15.81 -19.10 0.67
C ILE A 206 -15.95 -20.51 1.27
N LEU A 207 -17.00 -20.77 2.05
CA LEU A 207 -17.27 -22.11 2.61
C LEU A 207 -17.42 -23.16 1.50
N SER A 208 -18.11 -22.84 0.40
CA SER A 208 -18.24 -23.76 -0.73
C SER A 208 -16.92 -24.03 -1.46
N GLU A 209 -16.00 -23.06 -1.48
CA GLU A 209 -14.66 -23.22 -2.08
C GLU A 209 -13.67 -23.96 -1.17
N LEU A 210 -13.97 -24.06 0.13
CA LEU A 210 -13.13 -24.77 1.12
C LEU A 210 -13.46 -26.25 1.26
N LYS A 211 -14.69 -26.67 0.92
CA LYS A 211 -15.10 -28.08 0.83
C LYS A 211 -14.31 -28.76 -0.28
#